data_AF-A0A6C0LN76-F1
#
_entry.id   AF-A0A6C0LN76-F1
#
_cell.length_a   1.000
_cell.length_b   1.000
_cell.length_c   1.000
_cell.angle_alpha   90.00
_cell.angle_beta   90.00
_cell.angle_gamma   90.00
#
_symmetry.space_group_name_H-M   'P 1'
#
loop_
_entity.id
_entity.type
_entity.pdbx_description
1 polymer ?
#
loop_
_entity_poly.entity_id
_entity_poly.type
_entity_poly.pdbx_seq_one_letter_code
_entity_poly.pdbx_strand_id
1 'polypeptide(L)'
;MNRKADQYGNVHFISLYGVILSRLAYMNDNKFLDSYCAIFGPIVSPQILKAIDSVSANELNNEIRDQDIFRLKSGGGNESLDKYQYTFNNERFLAFNSLNIPKNVNIVTGEIGGTIVPVLSGLPPTPGEVKYISIGWSNYGEVYVVADKRMPNTILLIFRGTYSAKTAALYSKPTSLVPLDVGCANKDRFLYGIFKTNVELIHTTVEAMSYLANDFLGAKEPNSIKVFTTGHSLGGALCTNFAYLWKSIKETSPYNAAPYNVLSSKIICMSVGAPRCMSDSVATKFSNLIKNNDILYLRITTRGDPVPGLPPKSGYVHPGSNDEAMRKIVSEDCNANLTARGKINVNYDASLDCQNYKTRAYVPNPLSHTIYLNIVFTNAVDIVNFLKGMGTSKEVMRMPDGATVCRVIIGSINNYKAGFFDVSKARSTTGGGFGGAVPEDVKMTNVAFKQLVTIIDGSPPLAINNLSPLSGPIVDPFTNVTTPGPILGCAKSATPLIGGRRMKRRTNRIKSNNKTKRRTNKKRRKTKTKSKTKRRRLGSKKG
;
A
#
# COMPACT_ATOMS: atom_id res chain seq x y z
N MET A 1 25.79 13.96 -19.53
CA MET A 1 26.23 12.54 -19.59
C MET A 1 25.00 11.66 -19.66
N ASN A 2 24.88 10.81 -20.69
CA ASN A 2 23.82 9.80 -20.76
C ASN A 2 24.23 8.59 -19.93
N ARG A 3 23.53 8.36 -18.80
CA ARG A 3 23.67 7.15 -18.00
C ARG A 3 23.19 5.94 -18.82
N LYS A 4 23.95 4.84 -18.83
CA LYS A 4 23.48 3.57 -19.40
C LYS A 4 22.37 3.01 -18.52
N ALA A 5 21.30 2.49 -19.12
CA ALA A 5 20.19 1.92 -18.38
C ALA A 5 20.60 0.62 -17.67
N ASP A 6 20.19 0.45 -16.42
CA ASP A 6 20.39 -0.80 -15.67
C ASP A 6 19.26 -1.78 -16.00
N GLN A 7 19.57 -3.08 -16.12
CA GLN A 7 18.54 -4.10 -16.42
C GLN A 7 17.39 -4.08 -15.41
N TYR A 8 17.72 -3.91 -14.13
CA TYR A 8 16.74 -3.80 -13.04
C TYR A 8 16.90 -2.49 -12.28
N GLY A 9 18.11 -2.17 -11.79
CA GLY A 9 18.36 -0.99 -10.95
C GLY A 9 18.14 -1.28 -9.46
N ASN A 10 17.73 -0.27 -8.70
CA ASN A 10 17.47 -0.38 -7.26
C ASN A 10 16.04 -0.90 -6.99
N VAL A 11 15.85 -2.20 -7.07
CA VAL A 11 14.57 -2.88 -6.82
C VAL A 11 14.81 -4.19 -6.07
N HIS A 12 13.95 -4.49 -5.11
CA HIS A 12 14.06 -5.67 -4.25
C HIS A 12 13.02 -6.73 -4.63
N PHE A 13 13.29 -8.01 -4.36
CA PHE A 13 12.31 -9.05 -4.67
C PHE A 13 11.01 -8.87 -3.88
N ILE A 14 11.09 -8.37 -2.64
CA ILE A 14 9.93 -8.10 -1.79
C ILE A 14 8.96 -7.09 -2.44
N SER A 15 9.47 -6.17 -3.28
CA SER A 15 8.67 -5.24 -4.07
C SER A 15 7.87 -5.97 -5.15
N LEU A 16 8.49 -6.89 -5.88
CA LEU A 16 7.78 -7.74 -6.85
C LEU A 16 6.71 -8.59 -6.14
N TYR A 17 7.04 -9.18 -5.00
CA TYR A 17 6.11 -9.96 -4.19
C TYR A 17 4.85 -9.14 -3.83
N GLY A 18 5.04 -7.89 -3.38
CA GLY A 18 3.94 -6.95 -3.13
C GLY A 18 3.12 -6.60 -4.37
N VAL A 19 3.76 -6.41 -5.54
CA VAL A 19 3.08 -6.13 -6.80
C VAL A 19 2.22 -7.33 -7.27
N ILE A 20 2.72 -8.56 -7.14
CA ILE A 20 1.97 -9.78 -7.48
C ILE A 20 0.71 -9.89 -6.62
N LEU A 21 0.86 -9.75 -5.30
CA LEU A 21 -0.27 -9.78 -4.36
C LEU A 21 -1.28 -8.66 -4.67
N SER A 22 -0.79 -7.44 -4.94
CA SER A 22 -1.63 -6.31 -5.34
C SER A 22 -2.41 -6.58 -6.63
N ARG A 23 -1.84 -7.32 -7.58
CA ARG A 23 -2.55 -7.73 -8.81
C ARG A 23 -3.63 -8.76 -8.52
N LEU A 24 -3.36 -9.73 -7.65
CA LEU A 24 -4.34 -10.74 -7.27
C LEU A 24 -5.58 -10.12 -6.63
N ALA A 25 -5.45 -9.05 -5.85
CA ALA A 25 -6.59 -8.38 -5.21
C ALA A 25 -7.65 -7.84 -6.17
N TYR A 26 -7.37 -7.73 -7.49
CA TYR A 26 -8.37 -7.34 -8.48
C TYR A 26 -9.23 -8.51 -8.98
N MET A 27 -8.83 -9.74 -8.68
CA MET A 27 -9.64 -10.92 -8.96
C MET A 27 -10.83 -10.96 -7.99
N ASN A 28 -11.93 -11.57 -8.42
CA ASN A 28 -12.98 -11.91 -7.47
C ASN A 28 -12.53 -13.12 -6.63
N ASP A 29 -13.25 -13.38 -5.54
CA ASP A 29 -12.97 -14.51 -4.65
C ASP A 29 -12.89 -15.85 -5.39
N ASN A 30 -13.68 -16.03 -6.46
CA ASN A 30 -13.64 -17.22 -7.30
C ASN A 30 -12.25 -17.49 -7.89
N LYS A 31 -11.50 -16.45 -8.27
CA LYS A 31 -10.21 -16.59 -8.97
C LYS A 31 -9.01 -16.21 -8.13
N PHE A 32 -9.22 -15.50 -7.01
CA PHE A 32 -8.14 -15.04 -6.14
C PHE A 32 -7.33 -16.23 -5.61
N LEU A 33 -7.98 -17.20 -4.96
CA LEU A 33 -7.29 -18.32 -4.34
C LEU A 33 -6.66 -19.24 -5.39
N ASP A 34 -7.38 -19.55 -6.47
CA ASP A 34 -6.84 -20.37 -7.58
C ASP A 34 -5.56 -19.77 -8.16
N SER A 35 -5.58 -18.46 -8.40
CA SER A 35 -4.41 -17.75 -8.95
C SER A 35 -3.29 -17.62 -7.91
N TYR A 36 -3.63 -17.41 -6.63
CA TYR A 36 -2.65 -17.45 -5.54
C TYR A 36 -1.95 -18.81 -5.51
N CYS A 37 -2.69 -19.92 -5.54
CA CYS A 37 -2.16 -21.28 -5.52
C CYS A 37 -1.36 -21.62 -6.79
N ALA A 38 -1.75 -21.10 -7.95
CA ALA A 38 -1.01 -21.25 -9.21
C ALA A 38 0.29 -20.43 -9.25
N ILE A 39 0.40 -19.36 -8.47
CA ILE A 39 1.59 -18.50 -8.42
C ILE A 39 2.52 -18.88 -7.28
N PHE A 40 2.03 -18.91 -6.04
CA PHE A 40 2.85 -19.16 -4.86
C PHE A 40 2.97 -20.66 -4.61
N GLY A 41 4.15 -21.20 -4.91
CA GLY A 41 4.42 -22.62 -5.05
C GLY A 41 5.00 -22.89 -6.43
N PRO A 42 4.19 -22.92 -7.51
CA PRO A 42 4.69 -23.25 -8.85
C PRO A 42 5.60 -22.20 -9.50
N ILE A 43 5.28 -20.90 -9.35
CA ILE A 43 6.02 -19.80 -10.00
C ILE A 43 6.97 -19.12 -9.02
N VAL A 44 6.47 -18.74 -7.85
CA VAL A 44 7.28 -18.29 -6.71
C VAL A 44 7.54 -19.53 -5.84
N SER A 45 8.72 -20.13 -6.01
CA SER A 45 9.02 -21.45 -5.46
C SER A 45 8.95 -21.48 -3.92
N PRO A 46 8.69 -22.65 -3.30
CA PRO A 46 8.68 -22.77 -1.84
C PRO A 46 9.99 -22.34 -1.19
N GLN A 47 11.11 -22.44 -1.91
CA GLN A 47 12.41 -21.96 -1.45
C GLN A 47 12.44 -20.43 -1.30
N ILE A 48 11.86 -19.68 -2.24
CA ILE A 48 11.72 -18.22 -2.16
C ILE A 48 10.76 -17.86 -1.01
N LEU A 49 9.63 -18.57 -0.88
CA LEU A 49 8.68 -18.35 0.21
C LEU A 49 9.33 -18.53 1.58
N LYS A 50 10.08 -19.63 1.77
CA LYS A 50 10.82 -19.91 3.01
C LYS A 50 11.88 -18.85 3.30
N ALA A 51 12.57 -18.35 2.28
CA ALA A 51 13.56 -17.28 2.46
C ALA A 51 12.92 -16.00 2.98
N ILE A 52 11.79 -15.57 2.39
CA ILE A 52 11.02 -14.42 2.88
C ILE A 52 10.51 -14.68 4.31
N ASP A 53 9.93 -15.85 4.58
CA ASP A 53 9.39 -16.17 5.91
C ASP A 53 10.47 -16.23 7.00
N SER A 54 11.71 -16.59 6.64
CA SER A 54 12.83 -16.69 7.60
C SER A 54 13.27 -15.36 8.20
N VAL A 55 12.91 -14.23 7.57
CA VAL A 55 13.20 -12.91 8.12
C VAL A 55 12.28 -12.64 9.31
N SER A 56 12.90 -12.46 10.48
CA SER A 56 12.21 -12.16 11.74
C SER A 56 11.36 -10.90 11.64
N ALA A 57 10.19 -10.92 12.27
CA ALA A 57 9.30 -9.77 12.35
C ALA A 57 9.92 -8.56 13.09
N ASN A 58 11.05 -8.74 13.79
CA ASN A 58 11.81 -7.67 14.44
C ASN A 58 12.86 -7.02 13.54
N GLU A 59 13.24 -7.66 12.43
CA GLU A 59 14.37 -7.27 11.59
C GLU A 59 13.93 -6.94 10.16
N LEU A 60 12.84 -6.19 10.00
CA LEU A 60 12.22 -5.96 8.69
C LEU A 60 13.17 -5.42 7.62
N ASN A 61 14.17 -4.59 7.98
CA ASN A 61 15.17 -4.11 7.02
C ASN A 61 15.99 -5.23 6.33
N ASN A 62 15.99 -6.46 6.85
CA ASN A 62 16.62 -7.59 6.16
C ASN A 62 15.81 -8.05 4.94
N GLU A 63 14.53 -7.71 4.83
CA GLU A 63 13.68 -8.07 3.67
C GLU A 63 14.13 -7.46 2.35
N ILE A 64 14.85 -6.34 2.41
CA ILE A 64 15.40 -5.66 1.23
C ILE A 64 16.84 -6.12 0.91
N ARG A 65 17.38 -7.04 1.69
CA ARG A 65 18.73 -7.60 1.51
C ARG A 65 18.66 -8.92 0.76
N ASP A 66 18.25 -8.86 -0.51
CA ASP A 66 18.11 -10.01 -1.42
C ASP A 66 19.32 -10.96 -1.35
N GLN A 67 20.54 -10.40 -1.32
CA GLN A 67 21.78 -11.17 -1.21
C GLN A 67 21.78 -12.12 0.00
N ASP A 68 21.30 -11.66 1.15
CA ASP A 68 21.38 -12.39 2.39
C ASP A 68 20.21 -13.36 2.53
N ILE A 69 18.99 -12.90 2.23
CA ILE A 69 17.78 -13.73 2.37
C ILE A 69 17.78 -14.89 1.38
N PHE A 70 18.26 -14.68 0.15
CA PHE A 70 18.35 -15.74 -0.87
C PHE A 70 19.72 -16.41 -0.93
N ARG A 71 20.67 -16.01 -0.07
CA ARG A 71 22.04 -16.55 0.02
C ARG A 71 22.80 -16.49 -1.31
N LEU A 72 22.71 -15.36 -2.00
CA LEU A 72 23.31 -15.12 -3.32
C LEU A 72 24.82 -14.92 -3.17
N LYS A 73 25.63 -15.92 -3.56
CA LYS A 73 27.10 -15.87 -3.46
C LYS A 73 27.76 -16.16 -4.81
N SER A 74 29.00 -15.68 -4.99
CA SER A 74 29.83 -16.15 -6.10
C SER A 74 30.43 -17.51 -5.75
N GLY A 75 30.09 -18.54 -6.51
CA GLY A 75 30.79 -19.84 -6.50
C GLY A 75 30.44 -20.80 -5.36
N GLY A 76 29.21 -20.80 -4.85
CA GLY A 76 28.77 -21.79 -3.85
C GLY A 76 27.65 -21.35 -2.92
N GLY A 77 26.75 -20.47 -3.39
CA GLY A 77 25.53 -20.13 -2.67
C GLY A 77 24.42 -21.14 -2.98
N ASN A 78 23.18 -20.68 -2.94
CA ASN A 78 22.06 -21.49 -3.37
C ASN A 78 22.15 -21.74 -4.88
N GLU A 79 22.73 -22.87 -5.29
CA GLU A 79 23.09 -23.18 -6.69
C GLU A 79 21.92 -23.00 -7.67
N SER A 80 20.68 -23.18 -7.18
CA SER A 80 19.46 -23.00 -7.98
C SER A 80 19.16 -21.53 -8.30
N LEU A 81 19.49 -20.59 -7.41
CA LEU A 81 19.21 -19.15 -7.56
C LEU A 81 20.43 -18.34 -8.02
N ASP A 82 21.65 -18.82 -7.77
CA ASP A 82 22.90 -18.14 -8.13
C ASP A 82 23.00 -17.84 -9.65
N LYS A 83 22.32 -18.64 -10.49
CA LYS A 83 22.24 -18.43 -11.95
C LYS A 83 21.29 -17.29 -12.35
N TYR A 84 20.42 -16.86 -11.44
CA TYR A 84 19.36 -15.88 -11.68
C TYR A 84 19.55 -14.67 -10.78
N GLN A 85 20.76 -14.13 -10.77
CA GLN A 85 21.11 -12.94 -10.01
C GLN A 85 21.64 -11.83 -10.90
N TYR A 86 21.56 -10.60 -10.42
CA TYR A 86 22.27 -9.47 -11.00
C TYR A 86 22.98 -8.67 -9.90
N THR A 87 24.01 -7.93 -10.28
CA THR A 87 24.75 -7.06 -9.36
C THR A 87 24.37 -5.60 -9.59
N PHE A 88 24.07 -4.88 -8.51
CA PHE A 88 23.85 -3.45 -8.53
C PHE A 88 24.49 -2.84 -7.27
N ASN A 89 25.29 -1.78 -7.42
CA ASN A 89 26.03 -1.14 -6.31
C ASN A 89 26.82 -2.12 -5.41
N ASN A 90 27.46 -3.14 -6.01
CA ASN A 90 28.20 -4.20 -5.31
C ASN A 90 27.36 -5.15 -4.43
N GLU A 91 26.04 -5.08 -4.52
CA GLU A 91 25.12 -6.03 -3.90
C GLU A 91 24.48 -6.93 -4.96
N ARG A 92 24.17 -8.17 -4.58
CA ARG A 92 23.48 -9.13 -5.45
C ARG A 92 21.99 -9.16 -5.16
N PHE A 93 21.21 -9.23 -6.23
CA PHE A 93 19.75 -9.25 -6.20
C PHE A 93 19.20 -10.37 -7.06
N LEU A 94 17.96 -10.78 -6.80
CA LEU A 94 17.31 -11.81 -7.61
C LEU A 94 16.80 -11.22 -8.94
N ALA A 95 17.26 -11.77 -10.06
CA ALA A 95 16.86 -11.37 -11.40
C ALA A 95 15.51 -12.02 -11.77
N PHE A 96 14.42 -11.49 -11.23
CA PHE A 96 13.09 -12.10 -11.33
C PHE A 96 12.51 -12.21 -12.76
N ASN A 97 12.94 -11.39 -13.73
CA ASN A 97 12.57 -11.61 -15.14
C ASN A 97 13.27 -12.85 -15.71
N SER A 98 14.51 -13.11 -15.31
CA SER A 98 15.27 -14.31 -15.71
C SER A 98 14.67 -15.59 -15.11
N LEU A 99 13.94 -15.47 -14.00
CA LEU A 99 13.13 -16.54 -13.42
C LEU A 99 11.75 -16.71 -14.10
N ASN A 100 11.44 -15.93 -15.13
CA ASN A 100 10.14 -15.86 -15.81
C ASN A 100 8.95 -15.55 -14.88
N ILE A 101 9.18 -15.03 -13.66
CA ILE A 101 8.11 -14.82 -12.68
C ILE A 101 7.06 -13.85 -13.21
N PRO A 102 7.40 -12.61 -13.67
CA PRO A 102 6.37 -11.69 -14.14
C PRO A 102 5.59 -12.19 -15.36
N LYS A 103 6.26 -12.91 -16.27
CA LYS A 103 5.63 -13.51 -17.45
C LYS A 103 4.62 -14.57 -17.06
N ASN A 104 5.01 -15.51 -16.21
CA ASN A 104 4.14 -16.58 -15.75
C ASN A 104 2.96 -16.04 -14.93
N VAL A 105 3.17 -15.02 -14.10
CA VAL A 105 2.06 -14.34 -13.38
C VAL A 105 1.07 -13.68 -14.35
N ASN A 106 1.55 -13.01 -15.40
CA ASN A 106 0.67 -12.40 -16.39
C ASN A 106 -0.12 -13.46 -17.19
N ILE A 107 0.42 -14.67 -17.37
CA ILE A 107 -0.29 -15.81 -17.96
C ILE A 107 -1.38 -16.30 -17.00
N VAL A 108 -1.05 -16.57 -15.74
CA VAL A 108 -2.04 -17.02 -14.72
C VAL A 108 -3.17 -16.02 -14.55
N THR A 109 -2.85 -14.73 -14.56
CA THR A 109 -3.84 -13.66 -14.39
C THR A 109 -4.64 -13.34 -15.66
N GLY A 110 -4.32 -14.01 -16.78
CA GLY A 110 -5.00 -13.85 -18.07
C GLY A 110 -4.72 -12.51 -18.77
N GLU A 111 -3.70 -11.77 -18.36
CA GLU A 111 -3.28 -10.52 -19.02
C GLU A 111 -2.63 -10.82 -20.37
N ILE A 112 -1.83 -11.89 -20.43
CA ILE A 112 -1.25 -12.40 -21.67
C ILE A 112 -1.59 -13.88 -21.86
N GLY A 113 -1.60 -14.33 -23.12
CA GLY A 113 -1.69 -15.76 -23.42
C GLY A 113 -0.31 -16.42 -23.35
N GLY A 114 -0.28 -17.74 -23.16
CA GLY A 114 0.96 -18.51 -23.19
C GLY A 114 0.88 -19.77 -22.34
N THR A 115 1.98 -20.51 -22.33
CA THR A 115 2.18 -21.64 -21.41
C THR A 115 3.08 -21.20 -20.26
N ILE A 116 2.74 -21.59 -19.05
CA ILE A 116 3.54 -21.32 -17.86
C ILE A 116 4.83 -22.16 -17.97
N VAL A 117 5.98 -21.51 -17.91
CA VAL A 117 7.29 -22.17 -17.95
C VAL A 117 8.05 -21.77 -16.68
N PRO A 118 7.81 -22.45 -15.55
CA PRO A 118 8.51 -22.13 -14.31
C PRO A 118 9.97 -22.58 -14.42
N VAL A 119 10.86 -21.72 -13.95
CA VAL A 119 12.31 -21.98 -14.01
C VAL A 119 12.77 -22.84 -12.82
N LEU A 120 12.12 -22.64 -11.67
CA LEU A 120 12.37 -23.41 -10.46
C LEU A 120 11.25 -24.42 -10.26
N SER A 121 11.60 -25.63 -9.84
CA SER A 121 10.61 -26.64 -9.48
C SER A 121 9.82 -26.20 -8.25
N GLY A 122 8.50 -26.22 -8.35
CA GLY A 122 7.60 -25.92 -7.25
C GLY A 122 6.25 -26.57 -7.47
N LEU A 123 5.62 -26.97 -6.36
CA LEU A 123 4.29 -27.57 -6.37
C LEU A 123 3.26 -26.56 -5.86
N PRO A 124 2.00 -26.64 -6.34
CA PRO A 124 0.91 -25.88 -5.75
C PRO A 124 0.72 -26.30 -4.28
N PRO A 125 0.15 -25.42 -3.43
CA PRO A 125 -0.22 -25.80 -2.07
C PRO A 125 -1.26 -26.93 -2.09
N THR A 126 -1.12 -27.83 -1.13
CA THR A 126 -2.09 -28.88 -0.82
C THR A 126 -3.30 -28.30 -0.07
N PRO A 127 -4.47 -28.98 -0.10
CA PRO A 127 -5.65 -28.56 0.64
C PRO A 127 -5.34 -28.32 2.13
N GLY A 128 -5.72 -27.15 2.65
CA GLY A 128 -5.51 -26.77 4.04
C GLY A 128 -4.15 -26.11 4.35
N GLU A 129 -3.27 -25.94 3.36
CA GLU A 129 -2.05 -25.13 3.51
C GLU A 129 -2.29 -23.63 3.37
N VAL A 130 -3.30 -23.22 2.60
CA VAL A 130 -3.67 -21.81 2.41
C VAL A 130 -5.09 -21.58 2.88
N LYS A 131 -5.28 -20.52 3.67
CA LYS A 131 -6.58 -20.00 4.07
C LYS A 131 -6.58 -18.49 3.90
N TYR A 132 -7.71 -17.94 3.46
CA TYR A 132 -7.89 -16.50 3.39
C TYR A 132 -9.24 -16.06 3.94
N ILE A 133 -9.31 -14.80 4.32
CA ILE A 133 -10.52 -14.08 4.66
C ILE A 133 -10.65 -12.90 3.72
N SER A 134 -11.76 -12.81 2.99
CA SER A 134 -12.12 -11.66 2.16
C SER A 134 -13.20 -10.84 2.84
N ILE A 135 -12.93 -9.54 2.99
CA ILE A 135 -13.80 -8.58 3.66
C ILE A 135 -14.22 -7.56 2.61
N GLY A 136 -15.50 -7.53 2.27
CA GLY A 136 -16.07 -6.55 1.35
C GLY A 136 -17.31 -5.90 1.95
N TRP A 137 -17.60 -4.66 1.59
CA TRP A 137 -18.79 -3.99 2.15
C TRP A 137 -19.36 -2.96 1.19
N SER A 138 -20.51 -2.38 1.56
CA SER A 138 -21.21 -1.50 0.62
C SER A 138 -20.44 -0.25 0.21
N ASN A 139 -19.31 0.11 0.83
CA ASN A 139 -18.52 1.28 0.43
C ASN A 139 -17.18 0.94 -0.24
N TYR A 140 -16.77 -0.33 -0.26
CA TYR A 140 -15.48 -0.73 -0.79
C TYR A 140 -15.47 -2.21 -1.15
N GLY A 141 -14.77 -2.54 -2.23
CA GLY A 141 -14.78 -3.89 -2.82
C GLY A 141 -14.28 -4.96 -1.88
N GLU A 142 -12.96 -5.06 -1.72
CA GLU A 142 -12.36 -6.20 -1.00
C GLU A 142 -11.03 -5.85 -0.33
N VAL A 143 -10.88 -6.39 0.88
CA VAL A 143 -9.61 -6.58 1.59
C VAL A 143 -9.39 -8.08 1.75
N TYR A 144 -8.21 -8.57 1.40
CA TYR A 144 -7.83 -9.97 1.60
C TYR A 144 -6.86 -10.08 2.75
N VAL A 145 -7.16 -10.95 3.72
CA VAL A 145 -6.21 -11.41 4.73
C VAL A 145 -5.85 -12.86 4.40
N VAL A 146 -4.59 -13.15 4.14
CA VAL A 146 -4.13 -14.46 3.68
C VAL A 146 -3.08 -15.02 4.64
N ALA A 147 -3.20 -16.31 4.91
CA ALA A 147 -2.24 -17.10 5.67
C ALA A 147 -1.86 -18.36 4.89
N ASP A 148 -0.58 -18.69 4.91
CA ASP A 148 0.01 -19.81 4.16
C ASP A 148 0.95 -20.58 5.08
N LYS A 149 0.69 -21.86 5.33
CA LYS A 149 1.50 -22.69 6.25
C LYS A 149 2.92 -22.92 5.75
N ARG A 150 3.22 -22.61 4.49
CA ARG A 150 4.58 -22.61 3.94
C ARG A 150 5.37 -21.35 4.33
N MET A 151 4.66 -20.33 4.82
CA MET A 151 5.17 -19.09 5.42
C MET A 151 4.51 -18.88 6.81
N PRO A 152 4.74 -19.79 7.78
CA PRO A 152 4.00 -19.82 9.03
C PRO A 152 4.21 -18.60 9.92
N ASN A 153 5.22 -17.77 9.64
CA ASN A 153 5.54 -16.58 10.42
C ASN A 153 5.03 -15.29 9.76
N THR A 154 4.14 -15.37 8.78
CA THR A 154 3.70 -14.21 7.99
C THR A 154 2.18 -14.18 7.78
N ILE A 155 1.57 -13.01 7.97
CA ILE A 155 0.20 -12.69 7.55
C ILE A 155 0.24 -11.62 6.45
N LEU A 156 -0.50 -11.87 5.36
CA LEU A 156 -0.60 -10.97 4.21
C LEU A 156 -1.93 -10.21 4.26
N LEU A 157 -1.88 -8.88 4.28
CA LEU A 157 -3.03 -7.98 4.23
C LEU A 157 -3.04 -7.17 2.94
N ILE A 158 -3.96 -7.46 2.03
CA ILE A 158 -3.94 -6.98 0.66
C ILE A 158 -5.17 -6.12 0.41
N PHE A 159 -4.95 -4.85 0.09
CA PHE A 159 -6.01 -3.91 -0.25
C PHE A 159 -6.20 -3.84 -1.77
N ARG A 160 -7.43 -4.09 -2.24
CA ARG A 160 -7.83 -3.90 -3.63
C ARG A 160 -7.76 -2.42 -4.06
N GLY A 161 -7.45 -2.15 -5.32
CA GLY A 161 -7.55 -0.79 -5.85
C GLY A 161 -8.91 -0.45 -6.46
N THR A 162 -8.96 0.71 -7.11
CA THR A 162 -10.19 1.23 -7.72
C THR A 162 -10.60 0.40 -8.93
N TYR A 163 -11.81 -0.12 -8.93
CA TYR A 163 -12.42 -0.79 -10.09
C TYR A 163 -13.85 -0.29 -10.39
N SER A 164 -14.40 0.57 -9.54
CA SER A 164 -15.75 1.13 -9.68
C SER A 164 -15.71 2.67 -9.66
N ALA A 165 -16.74 3.29 -10.27
CA ALA A 165 -16.96 4.73 -10.20
C ALA A 165 -17.07 5.24 -8.75
N LYS A 166 -17.64 4.43 -7.86
CA LYS A 166 -17.84 4.76 -6.45
C LYS A 166 -16.52 4.87 -5.70
N THR A 167 -15.61 3.93 -5.95
CA THR A 167 -14.28 3.92 -5.36
C THR A 167 -13.40 5.03 -5.95
N ALA A 168 -13.56 5.34 -7.24
CA ALA A 168 -12.92 6.50 -7.88
C ALA A 168 -13.37 7.84 -7.25
N ALA A 169 -14.64 7.92 -6.83
CA ALA A 169 -15.21 9.11 -6.19
C ALA A 169 -14.58 9.44 -4.84
N LEU A 170 -13.82 8.54 -4.21
CA LEU A 170 -13.20 8.78 -2.89
C LEU A 170 -12.15 9.91 -2.94
N TYR A 171 -11.52 10.15 -4.08
CA TYR A 171 -10.49 11.18 -4.25
C TYR A 171 -10.77 12.20 -5.35
N SER A 172 -11.91 12.12 -6.05
CA SER A 172 -12.34 13.10 -7.06
C SER A 172 -13.37 14.11 -6.56
N LYS A 173 -13.93 13.94 -5.35
CA LYS A 173 -14.85 14.92 -4.75
C LYS A 173 -14.12 16.24 -4.44
N PRO A 174 -14.81 17.40 -4.48
CA PRO A 174 -14.23 18.69 -4.08
C PRO A 174 -13.64 18.67 -2.66
N THR A 175 -14.21 17.85 -1.79
CA THR A 175 -13.75 17.61 -0.42
C THR A 175 -12.38 16.93 -0.34
N SER A 176 -11.94 16.30 -1.42
CA SER A 176 -10.63 15.64 -1.54
C SER A 176 -9.54 16.60 -2.03
N LEU A 177 -9.86 17.88 -2.24
CA LEU A 177 -8.89 18.93 -2.61
C LEU A 177 -8.00 19.37 -1.45
N VAL A 178 -8.48 19.20 -0.21
CA VAL A 178 -7.76 19.60 1.01
C VAL A 178 -7.78 18.48 2.04
N PRO A 179 -6.65 18.20 2.73
CA PRO A 179 -6.63 17.24 3.82
C PRO A 179 -7.63 17.63 4.92
N LEU A 180 -8.39 16.69 5.46
CA LEU A 180 -9.34 16.94 6.54
C LEU A 180 -8.90 16.28 7.82
N ASP A 181 -9.22 16.89 8.96
CA ASP A 181 -9.08 16.27 10.27
C ASP A 181 -9.97 15.02 10.34
N VAL A 182 -9.52 14.03 11.10
CA VAL A 182 -10.21 12.75 11.28
C VAL A 182 -10.49 12.48 12.76
N GLY A 183 -10.49 13.52 13.59
CA GLY A 183 -10.84 13.42 15.01
C GLY A 183 -9.72 12.86 15.89
N CYS A 184 -8.49 12.85 15.40
CA CYS A 184 -7.33 12.43 16.18
C CYS A 184 -6.88 13.56 17.11
N ALA A 185 -6.38 13.22 18.31
CA ALA A 185 -5.94 14.21 19.31
C ALA A 185 -4.91 15.23 18.75
N ASN A 186 -4.11 14.80 17.77
CA ASN A 186 -3.08 15.61 17.12
C ASN A 186 -3.56 16.37 15.87
N LYS A 187 -4.87 16.37 15.57
CA LYS A 187 -5.46 16.95 14.34
C LYS A 187 -4.80 16.42 13.07
N ASP A 188 -4.56 15.11 13.02
CA ASP A 188 -3.96 14.46 11.86
C ASP A 188 -4.90 14.58 10.66
N ARG A 189 -4.34 14.97 9.51
CA ARG A 189 -5.13 15.27 8.31
C ARG A 189 -4.83 14.32 7.16
N PHE A 190 -5.88 13.80 6.56
CA PHE A 190 -5.85 12.81 5.49
C PHE A 190 -6.75 13.20 4.32
N LEU A 191 -6.63 12.47 3.23
CA LEU A 191 -7.68 12.43 2.22
C LEU A 191 -8.83 11.61 2.81
N TYR A 192 -9.85 12.31 3.30
CA TYR A 192 -10.90 11.75 4.16
C TYR A 192 -11.60 10.53 3.56
N GLY A 193 -11.91 10.54 2.27
CA GLY A 193 -12.55 9.39 1.61
C GLY A 193 -11.74 8.11 1.73
N ILE A 194 -10.42 8.18 1.48
CA ILE A 194 -9.51 7.03 1.59
C ILE A 194 -9.33 6.62 3.05
N PHE A 195 -9.14 7.60 3.95
CA PHE A 195 -8.98 7.31 5.38
C PHE A 195 -10.21 6.62 5.95
N LYS A 196 -11.40 7.18 5.71
CA LYS A 196 -12.69 6.63 6.16
C LYS A 196 -12.87 5.19 5.73
N THR A 197 -12.58 4.88 4.48
CA THR A 197 -12.64 3.50 3.96
C THR A 197 -11.70 2.56 4.72
N ASN A 198 -10.54 3.03 5.17
CA ASN A 198 -9.61 2.19 5.93
C ASN A 198 -10.11 1.89 7.36
N VAL A 199 -10.67 2.89 8.05
CA VAL A 199 -11.09 2.76 9.46
C VAL A 199 -12.49 2.17 9.65
N GLU A 200 -13.36 2.19 8.63
CA GLU A 200 -14.75 1.74 8.75
C GLU A 200 -14.89 0.27 9.19
N LEU A 201 -13.94 -0.60 8.82
CA LEU A 201 -13.89 -2.03 9.17
C LEU A 201 -12.52 -2.47 9.72
N ILE A 202 -11.85 -1.56 10.43
CA ILE A 202 -10.51 -1.81 10.95
C ILE A 202 -10.48 -2.90 11.99
N HIS A 203 -11.51 -3.01 12.85
CA HIS A 203 -11.58 -4.04 13.86
C HIS A 203 -11.80 -5.41 13.20
N THR A 204 -12.76 -5.52 12.27
CA THR A 204 -12.94 -6.73 11.45
C THR A 204 -11.64 -7.17 10.78
N THR A 205 -10.84 -6.23 10.26
CA THR A 205 -9.55 -6.53 9.63
C THR A 205 -8.55 -7.11 10.64
N VAL A 206 -8.40 -6.47 11.81
CA VAL A 206 -7.48 -6.94 12.87
C VAL A 206 -7.92 -8.29 13.43
N GLU A 207 -9.23 -8.52 13.62
CA GLU A 207 -9.76 -9.81 14.07
C GLU A 207 -9.52 -10.91 13.04
N ALA A 208 -9.68 -10.64 11.74
CA ALA A 208 -9.37 -11.60 10.68
C ALA A 208 -7.87 -12.00 10.67
N MET A 209 -6.97 -11.02 10.84
CA MET A 209 -5.53 -11.28 10.98
C MET A 209 -5.23 -12.13 12.22
N SER A 210 -5.84 -11.78 13.35
CA SER A 210 -5.65 -12.49 14.62
C SER A 210 -6.16 -13.93 14.54
N TYR A 211 -7.33 -14.15 13.95
CA TYR A 211 -7.91 -15.48 13.75
C TYR A 211 -7.01 -16.35 12.86
N LEU A 212 -6.55 -15.83 11.71
CA LEU A 212 -5.67 -16.62 10.84
C LEU A 212 -4.32 -16.91 11.50
N ALA A 213 -3.75 -15.96 12.25
CA ALA A 213 -2.50 -16.18 12.98
C ALA A 213 -2.64 -17.24 14.09
N ASN A 214 -3.66 -17.11 14.94
CA ASN A 214 -3.81 -17.96 16.13
C ASN A 214 -4.43 -19.33 15.81
N ASP A 215 -5.51 -19.35 15.03
CA ASP A 215 -6.36 -20.52 14.82
C ASP A 215 -5.94 -21.34 13.59
N PHE A 216 -5.33 -20.69 12.57
CA PHE A 216 -4.90 -21.39 11.35
C PHE A 216 -3.38 -21.66 11.30
N LEU A 217 -2.55 -20.66 11.58
CA LEU A 217 -1.09 -20.82 11.64
C LEU A 217 -0.60 -21.39 12.98
N GLY A 218 -1.41 -21.29 14.03
CA GLY A 218 -1.08 -21.83 15.35
C GLY A 218 -0.10 -20.97 16.15
N ALA A 219 0.03 -19.68 15.82
CA ALA A 219 0.92 -18.76 16.52
C ALA A 219 0.56 -18.66 18.01
N LYS A 220 1.59 -18.63 18.87
CA LYS A 220 1.45 -18.48 20.33
C LYS A 220 2.38 -17.41 20.89
N GLU A 221 3.56 -17.29 20.31
CA GLU A 221 4.59 -16.38 20.80
C GLU A 221 4.31 -14.93 20.42
N PRO A 222 4.48 -13.96 21.33
CA PRO A 222 4.33 -12.55 21.02
C PRO A 222 5.31 -12.08 19.93
N ASN A 223 4.83 -11.23 19.02
CA ASN A 223 5.55 -10.69 17.86
C ASN A 223 6.19 -11.77 16.95
N SER A 224 5.66 -13.00 16.95
CA SER A 224 6.13 -14.09 16.08
C SER A 224 5.67 -13.94 14.64
N ILE A 225 4.51 -13.29 14.42
CA ILE A 225 3.91 -13.15 13.09
C ILE A 225 4.21 -11.78 12.50
N LYS A 226 4.95 -11.79 11.40
CA LYS A 226 5.22 -10.64 10.54
C LYS A 226 3.94 -10.20 9.83
N VAL A 227 3.67 -8.91 9.86
CA VAL A 227 2.55 -8.31 9.12
C VAL A 227 3.07 -7.69 7.83
N PHE A 228 2.59 -8.19 6.70
CA PHE A 228 2.89 -7.67 5.38
C PHE A 228 1.62 -7.07 4.77
N THR A 229 1.67 -5.79 4.39
CA THR A 229 0.56 -5.14 3.69
C THR A 229 0.95 -4.56 2.34
N THR A 230 0.04 -4.65 1.38
CA THR A 230 0.25 -4.09 0.04
C THR A 230 -1.06 -3.72 -0.63
N GLY A 231 -0.97 -2.95 -1.71
CA GLY A 231 -2.07 -2.66 -2.60
C GLY A 231 -1.62 -1.81 -3.77
N HIS A 232 -2.43 -1.82 -4.84
CA HIS A 232 -2.22 -1.01 -6.03
C HIS A 232 -3.25 0.11 -6.14
N SER A 233 -2.85 1.27 -6.66
CA SER A 233 -3.73 2.43 -6.87
C SER A 233 -4.35 2.90 -5.54
N LEU A 234 -5.69 2.97 -5.43
CA LEU A 234 -6.34 3.21 -4.14
C LEU A 234 -5.89 2.22 -3.05
N GLY A 235 -5.72 0.95 -3.39
CA GLY A 235 -5.28 -0.08 -2.44
C GLY A 235 -3.91 0.26 -1.85
N GLY A 236 -3.03 0.86 -2.65
CA GLY A 236 -1.71 1.32 -2.17
C GLY A 236 -1.83 2.50 -1.20
N ALA A 237 -2.80 3.39 -1.40
CA ALA A 237 -3.08 4.46 -0.43
C ALA A 237 -3.71 3.90 0.86
N LEU A 238 -4.58 2.90 0.76
CA LEU A 238 -5.17 2.22 1.92
C LEU A 238 -4.13 1.45 2.73
N CYS A 239 -3.25 0.68 2.10
CA CYS A 239 -2.18 -0.04 2.80
C CYS A 239 -1.21 0.94 3.50
N THR A 240 -0.94 2.09 2.86
CA THR A 240 -0.13 3.16 3.45
C THR A 240 -0.83 3.76 4.68
N ASN A 241 -2.12 4.09 4.61
CA ASN A 241 -2.86 4.54 5.79
C ASN A 241 -2.91 3.50 6.90
N PHE A 242 -3.15 2.23 6.57
CA PHE A 242 -3.19 1.13 7.54
C PHE A 242 -1.84 0.98 8.26
N ALA A 243 -0.73 0.98 7.52
CA ALA A 243 0.61 0.88 8.10
C ALA A 243 0.93 2.03 9.07
N TYR A 244 0.42 3.24 8.79
CA TYR A 244 0.53 4.36 9.72
C TYR A 244 -0.24 4.10 11.02
N LEU A 245 -1.48 3.61 10.91
CA LEU A 245 -2.35 3.35 12.05
C LEU A 245 -1.87 2.15 12.88
N TRP A 246 -1.18 1.19 12.27
CA TRP A 246 -0.71 -0.05 12.91
C TRP A 246 0.00 0.17 14.24
N LYS A 247 0.90 1.18 14.31
CA LYS A 247 1.60 1.51 15.55
C LYS A 247 0.63 1.83 16.69
N SER A 248 -0.38 2.64 16.41
CA SER A 248 -1.41 3.02 17.38
C SER A 248 -2.26 1.84 17.80
N ILE A 249 -2.67 1.00 16.85
CA ILE A 249 -3.42 -0.23 17.10
C ILE A 249 -2.65 -1.09 18.10
N LYS A 250 -1.37 -1.33 17.84
CA LYS A 250 -0.53 -2.20 18.66
C LYS A 250 -0.14 -1.64 20.02
N GLU A 251 -0.37 -0.35 20.26
CA GLU A 251 -0.22 0.30 21.57
C GLU A 251 -1.54 0.36 22.36
N THR A 252 -2.67 0.02 21.74
CA THR A 252 -4.01 0.18 22.31
C THR A 252 -4.55 -1.14 22.83
N SER A 253 -5.12 -1.14 24.04
CA SER A 253 -5.81 -2.32 24.59
C SER A 253 -7.13 -2.57 23.85
N PRO A 254 -7.50 -3.83 23.52
CA PRO A 254 -6.80 -5.07 23.88
C PRO A 254 -5.73 -5.53 22.88
N TYR A 255 -5.52 -4.81 21.77
CA TYR A 255 -4.63 -5.22 20.67
C TYR A 255 -3.14 -5.29 21.01
N ASN A 256 -2.74 -4.73 22.15
CA ASN A 256 -1.39 -4.84 22.71
C ASN A 256 -1.17 -6.12 23.56
N ALA A 257 -2.21 -6.92 23.80
CA ALA A 257 -2.18 -8.12 24.63
C ALA A 257 -2.63 -9.37 23.85
N ALA A 258 -2.56 -10.54 24.50
CA ALA A 258 -3.08 -11.78 23.95
C ALA A 258 -4.61 -11.67 23.69
N PRO A 259 -5.14 -12.27 22.61
CA PRO A 259 -4.44 -13.11 21.63
C PRO A 259 -3.78 -12.33 20.47
N TYR A 260 -3.84 -10.99 20.45
CA TYR A 260 -3.39 -10.17 19.33
C TYR A 260 -1.88 -9.91 19.31
N ASN A 261 -1.23 -10.05 20.45
CA ASN A 261 0.21 -9.79 20.61
C ASN A 261 1.10 -10.75 19.82
N VAL A 262 0.57 -11.85 19.25
CA VAL A 262 1.30 -12.70 18.29
C VAL A 262 1.66 -11.95 17.01
N LEU A 263 0.82 -11.00 16.59
CA LEU A 263 1.08 -10.10 15.46
C LEU A 263 2.13 -9.06 15.88
N SER A 264 3.19 -8.94 15.09
CA SER A 264 4.28 -8.00 15.31
C SER A 264 3.80 -6.57 15.39
N SER A 265 4.37 -5.80 16.32
CA SER A 265 4.21 -4.35 16.37
C SER A 265 4.81 -3.61 15.18
N LYS A 266 5.65 -4.28 14.37
CA LYS A 266 6.23 -3.76 13.14
C LYS A 266 5.48 -4.25 11.91
N ILE A 267 5.54 -3.50 10.82
CA ILE A 267 4.80 -3.81 9.58
C ILE A 267 5.61 -3.52 8.32
N ILE A 268 5.46 -4.39 7.32
CA ILE A 268 5.95 -4.17 5.95
C ILE A 268 4.82 -3.57 5.12
N CYS A 269 5.09 -2.49 4.39
CA CYS A 269 4.11 -1.81 3.55
C CYS A 269 4.67 -1.57 2.13
N MET A 270 4.19 -2.34 1.16
CA MET A 270 4.51 -2.17 -0.25
C MET A 270 3.39 -1.41 -0.96
N SER A 271 3.60 -0.12 -1.21
CA SER A 271 2.60 0.78 -1.81
C SER A 271 2.84 0.92 -3.31
N VAL A 272 1.93 0.39 -4.14
CA VAL A 272 2.11 0.32 -5.60
C VAL A 272 1.23 1.35 -6.30
N GLY A 273 1.81 2.26 -7.09
CA GLY A 273 1.05 3.20 -7.91
C GLY A 273 0.09 4.11 -7.13
N ALA A 274 0.32 4.30 -5.83
CA ALA A 274 -0.65 4.92 -4.94
C ALA A 274 -0.73 6.46 -5.13
N PRO A 275 -1.94 7.05 -5.03
CA PRO A 275 -2.08 8.50 -4.91
C PRO A 275 -1.62 8.99 -3.52
N ARG A 276 -1.40 10.30 -3.39
CA ARG A 276 -1.14 10.94 -2.10
C ARG A 276 -2.41 10.91 -1.26
N CYS A 277 -2.28 10.58 0.01
CA CYS A 277 -3.43 10.50 0.93
C CYS A 277 -3.17 11.14 2.29
N MET A 278 -1.96 11.65 2.53
CA MET A 278 -1.53 12.19 3.82
C MET A 278 -1.14 13.66 3.70
N SER A 279 -1.39 14.42 4.77
CA SER A 279 -0.80 15.74 4.94
C SER A 279 0.71 15.67 5.23
N ASP A 280 1.40 16.81 5.11
CA ASP A 280 2.85 16.89 5.39
C ASP A 280 3.22 16.48 6.82
N SER A 281 2.39 16.86 7.80
CA SER A 281 2.58 16.47 9.21
C SER A 281 2.49 14.95 9.40
N VAL A 282 1.45 14.32 8.84
CA VAL A 282 1.25 12.87 8.93
C VAL A 282 2.37 12.12 8.20
N ALA A 283 2.73 12.56 6.98
CA ALA A 283 3.80 11.95 6.21
C ALA A 283 5.17 12.07 6.91
N THR A 284 5.40 13.16 7.65
CA THR A 284 6.60 13.32 8.48
C THR A 284 6.60 12.32 9.64
N LYS A 285 5.48 12.16 10.35
CA LYS A 285 5.34 11.13 11.40
C LYS A 285 5.58 9.73 10.84
N PHE A 286 4.99 9.42 9.70
CA PHE A 286 5.23 8.16 8.98
C PHE A 286 6.71 7.96 8.69
N SER A 287 7.38 8.98 8.16
CA SER A 287 8.81 8.92 7.85
C SER A 287 9.67 8.66 9.08
N ASN A 288 9.26 9.12 10.26
CA ASN A 288 9.93 8.80 11.52
C ASN A 288 9.73 7.33 11.93
N LEU A 289 8.54 6.76 11.71
CA LEU A 289 8.30 5.32 11.93
C LEU A 289 9.17 4.46 11.00
N ILE A 290 9.40 4.90 9.75
CA ILE A 290 10.36 4.25 8.85
C ILE A 290 11.79 4.33 9.42
N LYS A 291 12.23 5.53 9.83
CA LYS A 291 13.57 5.74 10.44
C LYS A 291 13.80 4.89 11.69
N ASN A 292 12.74 4.67 12.47
CA ASN A 292 12.78 3.86 13.69
C ASN A 292 12.67 2.34 13.41
N ASN A 293 12.56 1.92 12.15
CA ASN A 293 12.34 0.52 11.77
C ASN A 293 11.07 -0.06 12.43
N ASP A 294 10.04 0.78 12.64
CA ASP A 294 8.68 0.35 12.98
C ASP A 294 7.90 -0.03 11.70
N ILE A 295 8.23 0.61 10.57
CA ILE A 295 7.64 0.34 9.25
C ILE A 295 8.76 0.15 8.23
N LEU A 296 8.78 -1.00 7.55
CA LEU A 296 9.48 -1.11 6.27
C LEU A 296 8.54 -0.62 5.17
N TYR A 297 8.89 0.45 4.46
CA TYR A 297 8.02 1.06 3.46
C TYR A 297 8.74 1.25 2.13
N LEU A 298 8.16 0.68 1.06
CA LEU A 298 8.58 0.91 -0.31
C LEU A 298 7.40 1.41 -1.14
N ARG A 299 7.64 2.51 -1.84
CA ARG A 299 6.71 3.16 -2.75
C ARG A 299 7.15 2.85 -4.18
N ILE A 300 6.41 1.96 -4.81
CA ILE A 300 6.71 1.42 -6.13
C ILE A 300 5.90 2.21 -7.16
N THR A 301 6.59 2.81 -8.11
CA THR A 301 6.01 3.68 -9.14
C THR A 301 6.56 3.36 -10.51
N THR A 302 5.74 3.60 -11.53
CA THR A 302 6.12 3.45 -12.93
C THR A 302 6.20 4.83 -13.59
N ARG A 303 7.24 5.07 -14.37
CA ARG A 303 7.45 6.33 -15.07
C ARG A 303 6.30 6.61 -16.03
N GLY A 304 5.79 7.84 -15.95
CA GLY A 304 4.62 8.28 -16.70
C GLY A 304 3.29 7.99 -16.00
N ASP A 305 3.24 7.19 -14.93
CA ASP A 305 2.01 6.98 -14.18
C ASP A 305 1.52 8.29 -13.53
N PRO A 306 0.30 8.78 -13.88
CA PRO A 306 -0.22 10.02 -13.32
C PRO A 306 -0.72 9.88 -11.87
N VAL A 307 -1.10 8.68 -11.42
CA VAL A 307 -1.82 8.50 -10.14
C VAL A 307 -0.99 8.87 -8.91
N PRO A 308 0.31 8.51 -8.81
CA PRO A 308 1.19 9.00 -7.74
C PRO A 308 1.38 10.52 -7.74
N GLY A 309 1.03 11.18 -8.84
CA GLY A 309 0.96 12.61 -9.02
C GLY A 309 -0.30 13.26 -8.44
N LEU A 310 -1.30 12.50 -8.01
CA LEU A 310 -2.61 12.97 -7.56
C LEU A 310 -2.86 12.70 -6.07
N PRO A 311 -3.69 13.53 -5.40
CA PRO A 311 -4.02 14.89 -5.79
C PRO A 311 -2.74 15.75 -5.92
N PRO A 312 -2.81 16.93 -6.57
CA PRO A 312 -1.67 17.86 -6.61
C PRO A 312 -1.10 18.14 -5.22
N LYS A 313 0.12 18.70 -5.16
CA LYS A 313 0.78 19.05 -3.88
C LYS A 313 0.12 20.26 -3.18
N SER A 314 -1.20 20.28 -3.04
CA SER A 314 -2.01 21.25 -2.30
C SER A 314 -2.22 20.80 -0.85
N GLY A 315 -1.12 20.51 -0.16
CA GLY A 315 -1.14 20.02 1.23
C GLY A 315 -1.09 18.50 1.37
N TYR A 316 -1.08 17.75 0.27
CA TYR A 316 -0.85 16.30 0.25
C TYR A 316 0.56 15.93 -0.18
N VAL A 317 1.16 14.97 0.51
CA VAL A 317 2.51 14.47 0.21
C VAL A 317 2.60 12.96 0.40
N HIS A 318 3.59 12.34 -0.24
CA HIS A 318 3.94 10.95 0.02
C HIS A 318 4.94 10.88 1.20
N PRO A 319 4.87 9.86 2.07
CA PRO A 319 5.90 9.60 3.08
C PRO A 319 7.31 9.58 2.46
N GLY A 320 8.27 10.23 3.12
CA GLY A 320 9.67 10.32 2.69
C GLY A 320 9.91 11.12 1.39
N SER A 321 8.89 11.66 0.72
CA SER A 321 9.07 12.24 -0.62
C SER A 321 9.63 13.68 -0.66
N ASN A 322 9.59 14.39 0.47
CA ASN A 322 10.12 15.75 0.62
C ASN A 322 11.58 15.76 1.15
N ASP A 323 12.09 14.64 1.64
CA ASP A 323 13.46 14.46 2.14
C ASP A 323 14.23 13.58 1.14
N GLU A 324 15.28 14.12 0.52
CA GLU A 324 16.04 13.41 -0.51
C GLU A 324 16.69 12.12 0.01
N ALA A 325 17.18 12.13 1.26
CA ALA A 325 17.80 10.96 1.87
C ALA A 325 16.75 9.87 2.12
N MET A 326 15.58 10.24 2.65
CA MET A 326 14.49 9.30 2.83
C MET A 326 13.95 8.76 1.51
N ARG A 327 13.87 9.60 0.46
CA ARG A 327 13.43 9.16 -0.85
C ARG A 327 14.28 8.01 -1.40
N LYS A 328 15.60 8.06 -1.20
CA LYS A 328 16.53 7.00 -1.62
C LYS A 328 16.27 5.67 -0.91
N ILE A 329 15.68 5.72 0.28
CA ILE A 329 15.32 4.54 1.07
C ILE A 329 13.96 3.97 0.64
N VAL A 330 12.98 4.85 0.38
CA VAL A 330 11.58 4.43 0.28
C VAL A 330 11.02 4.36 -1.14
N SER A 331 11.77 4.77 -2.17
CA SER A 331 11.22 4.94 -3.52
C SER A 331 11.83 3.97 -4.52
N GLU A 332 10.98 3.39 -5.35
CA GLU A 332 11.36 2.63 -6.54
C GLU A 332 10.58 3.18 -7.75
N ASP A 333 11.26 3.89 -8.65
CA ASP A 333 10.69 4.52 -9.85
C ASP A 333 11.25 3.87 -11.11
N CYS A 334 10.45 2.99 -11.72
CA CYS A 334 10.85 2.07 -12.78
C CYS A 334 10.25 2.44 -14.14
N ASN A 335 10.89 2.01 -15.22
CA ASN A 335 10.35 2.13 -16.58
C ASN A 335 9.07 1.32 -16.78
N ALA A 336 8.17 1.85 -17.61
CA ALA A 336 7.09 1.07 -18.19
C ALA A 336 7.62 0.31 -19.41
N ASN A 337 7.80 -1.01 -19.30
CA ASN A 337 8.21 -1.86 -20.42
C ASN A 337 7.00 -2.36 -21.24
N LEU A 338 6.01 -1.49 -21.45
CA LEU A 338 4.83 -1.80 -22.26
C LEU A 338 5.15 -1.65 -23.74
N THR A 339 4.57 -2.55 -24.52
CA THR A 339 4.54 -2.49 -25.99
C THR A 339 3.09 -2.54 -26.45
N ALA A 340 2.75 -1.71 -27.44
CA ALA A 340 1.42 -1.65 -28.02
C ALA A 340 1.54 -1.86 -29.54
N ARG A 341 1.49 -3.12 -29.97
CA ARG A 341 1.34 -3.50 -31.38
C ARG A 341 0.06 -4.34 -31.51
N GLY A 342 -1.08 -3.67 -31.58
CA GLY A 342 -2.42 -4.29 -31.66
C GLY A 342 -3.01 -4.74 -30.32
N LYS A 343 -2.21 -5.39 -29.46
CA LYS A 343 -2.58 -5.73 -28.07
C LYS A 343 -1.50 -5.22 -27.11
N ILE A 344 -1.89 -4.86 -25.89
CA ILE A 344 -0.93 -4.52 -24.83
C ILE A 344 -0.12 -5.77 -24.49
N ASN A 345 1.22 -5.65 -24.54
CA ASN A 345 2.16 -6.71 -24.18
C ASN A 345 3.36 -6.11 -23.43
N VAL A 346 4.19 -6.95 -22.81
CA VAL A 346 5.37 -6.54 -22.06
C VAL A 346 6.63 -6.94 -22.80
N ASN A 347 7.58 -6.02 -22.91
CA ASN A 347 8.94 -6.35 -23.32
C ASN A 347 9.75 -6.79 -22.09
N TYR A 348 9.80 -8.10 -21.85
CA TYR A 348 10.53 -8.67 -20.71
C TYR A 348 12.06 -8.53 -20.81
N ASP A 349 12.59 -8.28 -22.01
CA ASP A 349 14.02 -8.08 -22.25
C ASP A 349 14.44 -6.61 -22.04
N ALA A 350 13.48 -5.69 -21.94
CA ALA A 350 13.76 -4.29 -21.68
C ALA A 350 14.19 -4.03 -20.23
N SER A 351 15.14 -3.11 -20.07
CA SER A 351 15.61 -2.62 -18.78
C SER A 351 14.49 -1.92 -17.99
N LEU A 352 14.18 -2.44 -16.79
CA LEU A 352 13.30 -1.76 -15.83
C LEU A 352 13.93 -0.45 -15.32
N ASP A 353 15.26 -0.39 -15.21
CA ASP A 353 16.00 0.83 -14.85
C ASP A 353 15.45 1.55 -13.60
N CYS A 354 15.05 0.80 -12.57
CA CYS A 354 14.47 1.33 -11.34
C CYS A 354 15.43 2.25 -10.60
N GLN A 355 14.93 3.41 -10.19
CA GLN A 355 15.70 4.45 -9.51
C GLN A 355 15.01 4.90 -8.24
N ASN A 356 15.79 5.26 -7.22
CA ASN A 356 15.31 5.72 -5.92
C ASN A 356 15.41 7.23 -5.70
N TYR A 357 15.79 7.98 -6.75
CA TYR A 357 15.91 9.43 -6.72
C TYR A 357 14.89 10.09 -7.64
N LYS A 358 14.81 11.43 -7.59
CA LYS A 358 13.91 12.18 -8.46
C LYS A 358 14.53 12.29 -9.85
N THR A 359 13.84 11.74 -10.84
CA THR A 359 14.18 11.86 -12.25
C THR A 359 13.46 13.05 -12.89
N ARG A 360 13.74 13.29 -14.18
CA ARG A 360 13.02 14.31 -14.97
C ARG A 360 11.52 14.03 -14.96
N ALA A 361 10.71 15.08 -15.09
CA ALA A 361 9.27 14.92 -15.26
C ALA A 361 9.00 14.11 -16.55
N TYR A 362 8.17 13.08 -16.44
CA TYR A 362 7.71 12.31 -17.58
C TYR A 362 6.38 12.86 -18.07
N VAL A 363 6.15 12.75 -19.39
CA VAL A 363 4.82 12.98 -19.96
C VAL A 363 3.86 11.97 -19.33
N PRO A 364 2.75 12.41 -18.72
CA PRO A 364 1.77 11.51 -18.16
C PRO A 364 1.25 10.53 -19.21
N ASN A 365 1.31 9.24 -18.89
CA ASN A 365 0.77 8.14 -19.67
C ASN A 365 -0.08 7.27 -18.75
N PRO A 366 -1.43 7.36 -18.83
CA PRO A 366 -2.31 6.53 -18.03
C PRO A 366 -2.06 5.03 -18.16
N LEU A 367 -1.58 4.54 -19.32
CA LEU A 367 -1.22 3.13 -19.47
C LEU A 367 -0.04 2.71 -18.59
N SER A 368 0.82 3.63 -18.16
CA SER A 368 1.86 3.32 -17.17
C SER A 368 1.27 2.94 -15.80
N HIS A 369 0.01 3.30 -15.51
CA HIS A 369 -0.70 2.86 -14.30
C HIS A 369 -1.19 1.40 -14.38
N THR A 370 -1.04 0.72 -15.52
CA THR A 370 -1.40 -0.70 -15.67
C THR A 370 -0.21 -1.63 -15.66
N ILE A 371 0.99 -1.17 -15.31
CA ILE A 371 2.18 -2.01 -15.26
C ILE A 371 3.11 -1.59 -14.12
N TYR A 372 3.58 -2.56 -13.34
CA TYR A 372 4.61 -2.35 -12.34
C TYR A 372 5.52 -3.57 -12.32
N LEU A 373 6.84 -3.36 -12.40
CA LEU A 373 7.82 -4.46 -12.39
C LEU A 373 7.47 -5.61 -13.36
N ASN A 374 7.00 -5.25 -14.56
CA ASN A 374 6.52 -6.17 -15.61
C ASN A 374 5.24 -6.97 -15.30
N ILE A 375 4.57 -6.73 -14.17
CA ILE A 375 3.24 -7.27 -13.86
C ILE A 375 2.16 -6.34 -14.41
N VAL A 376 1.21 -6.90 -15.15
CA VAL A 376 0.19 -6.15 -15.89
C VAL A 376 -1.15 -6.14 -15.14
N PHE A 377 -1.86 -5.02 -15.22
CA PHE A 377 -3.15 -4.76 -14.59
C PHE A 377 -4.23 -4.34 -15.60
N THR A 378 -4.01 -4.55 -16.91
CA THR A 378 -4.88 -4.01 -17.97
C THR A 378 -6.30 -4.57 -17.94
N ASN A 379 -6.47 -5.86 -17.66
CA ASN A 379 -7.79 -6.47 -17.52
C ASN A 379 -8.39 -6.22 -16.12
N ALA A 380 -7.58 -5.72 -15.18
CA ALA A 380 -7.98 -5.43 -13.81
C ALA A 380 -8.48 -4.00 -13.60
N VAL A 381 -7.97 -3.03 -14.38
CA VAL A 381 -8.29 -1.61 -14.26
C VAL A 381 -8.84 -1.12 -15.60
N ASP A 382 -10.13 -0.83 -15.65
CA ASP A 382 -10.73 -0.13 -16.79
C ASP A 382 -10.35 1.36 -16.72
N ILE A 383 -9.13 1.70 -17.12
CA ILE A 383 -8.57 3.05 -17.00
C ILE A 383 -9.42 4.09 -17.73
N VAL A 384 -10.02 3.73 -18.87
CA VAL A 384 -10.80 4.69 -19.67
C VAL A 384 -12.09 5.04 -18.94
N ASN A 385 -12.81 4.05 -18.44
CA ASN A 385 -14.04 4.32 -17.67
C ASN A 385 -13.74 4.86 -16.28
N PHE A 386 -12.64 4.43 -15.65
CA PHE A 386 -12.12 4.98 -14.41
C PHE A 386 -11.83 6.49 -14.51
N LEU A 387 -11.11 6.95 -15.54
CA LEU A 387 -10.85 8.37 -15.77
C LEU A 387 -12.12 9.16 -16.11
N LYS A 388 -13.12 8.49 -16.68
CA LYS A 388 -14.44 9.07 -16.99
C LYS A 388 -15.44 8.98 -15.82
N GLY A 389 -15.07 8.35 -14.71
CA GLY A 389 -15.97 8.14 -13.56
C GLY A 389 -17.15 7.19 -13.84
N MET A 390 -17.05 6.33 -14.86
CA MET A 390 -18.05 5.32 -15.22
C MET A 390 -17.60 3.95 -14.69
N GLY A 391 -18.51 3.15 -14.13
CA GLY A 391 -18.17 1.80 -13.67
C GLY A 391 -19.35 1.06 -13.07
N THR A 392 -19.35 -0.27 -13.19
CA THR A 392 -20.34 -1.16 -12.57
C THR A 392 -20.01 -1.37 -11.09
N SER A 393 -21.02 -1.30 -10.22
CA SER A 393 -20.87 -1.63 -8.80
C SER A 393 -20.61 -3.12 -8.64
N LYS A 394 -19.55 -3.49 -7.91
CA LYS A 394 -19.35 -4.87 -7.40
C LYS A 394 -19.22 -4.87 -5.87
N GLU A 395 -19.64 -3.79 -5.22
CA GLU A 395 -19.71 -3.69 -3.77
C GLU A 395 -20.88 -4.51 -3.23
N VAL A 396 -20.78 -4.90 -1.96
CA VAL A 396 -21.86 -5.60 -1.25
C VAL A 396 -23.12 -4.73 -1.25
N MET A 397 -24.25 -5.32 -1.63
CA MET A 397 -25.53 -4.62 -1.70
C MET A 397 -25.90 -4.07 -0.31
N ARG A 398 -26.43 -2.84 -0.31
CA ARG A 398 -27.01 -2.24 0.90
C ARG A 398 -28.30 -2.97 1.26
N MET A 399 -28.70 -2.88 2.52
CA MET A 399 -30.05 -3.27 2.93
C MET A 399 -31.10 -2.34 2.27
N PRO A 400 -32.39 -2.74 2.19
CA PRO A 400 -33.45 -1.91 1.61
C PRO A 400 -33.61 -0.53 2.26
N ASP A 401 -33.29 -0.40 3.54
CA ASP A 401 -33.29 0.87 4.29
C ASP A 401 -32.04 1.74 4.04
N GLY A 402 -31.12 1.26 3.19
CA GLY A 402 -29.87 1.93 2.87
C GLY A 402 -28.72 1.62 3.83
N ALA A 403 -28.87 0.75 4.82
CA ALA A 403 -27.79 0.39 5.73
C ALA A 403 -26.61 -0.26 5.01
N THR A 404 -25.40 -0.03 5.54
CA THR A 404 -24.16 -0.62 5.00
C THR A 404 -24.05 -2.07 5.46
N VAL A 405 -23.85 -2.99 4.54
CA VAL A 405 -23.63 -4.41 4.84
C VAL A 405 -22.16 -4.75 4.62
N CYS A 406 -21.59 -5.56 5.51
CA CYS A 406 -20.29 -6.20 5.35
C CYS A 406 -20.50 -7.68 5.04
N ARG A 407 -19.69 -8.18 4.10
CA ARG A 407 -19.53 -9.59 3.75
C ARG A 407 -18.16 -10.04 4.23
N VAL A 408 -18.13 -11.17 4.92
CA VAL A 408 -16.91 -11.90 5.26
C VAL A 408 -16.97 -13.26 4.58
N ILE A 409 -15.97 -13.57 3.77
CA ILE A 409 -15.79 -14.88 3.15
C ILE A 409 -14.58 -15.54 3.79
N ILE A 410 -14.74 -16.76 4.29
CA ILE A 410 -13.65 -17.61 4.74
C ILE A 410 -13.43 -18.65 3.65
N GLY A 411 -12.26 -18.60 3.01
CA GLY A 411 -11.93 -19.42 1.86
C GLY A 411 -10.72 -20.31 2.09
N SER A 412 -10.82 -21.53 1.58
CA SER A 412 -9.76 -22.52 1.45
C SER A 412 -9.98 -23.31 0.16
N ILE A 413 -8.99 -24.09 -0.29
CA ILE A 413 -9.09 -24.86 -1.54
C ILE A 413 -10.36 -25.72 -1.50
N ASN A 414 -11.26 -25.49 -2.46
CA ASN A 414 -12.57 -26.15 -2.60
C ASN A 414 -13.59 -25.93 -1.47
N ASN A 415 -13.37 -24.97 -0.58
CA ASN A 415 -14.32 -24.68 0.51
C ASN A 415 -14.36 -23.18 0.81
N TYR A 416 -15.44 -22.54 0.37
CA TYR A 416 -15.71 -21.12 0.54
C TYR A 416 -17.04 -20.96 1.25
N LYS A 417 -17.07 -20.16 2.31
CA LYS A 417 -18.28 -19.87 3.06
C LYS A 417 -18.37 -18.38 3.33
N ALA A 418 -19.58 -17.84 3.38
CA ALA A 418 -19.80 -16.41 3.55
C ALA A 418 -20.80 -16.10 4.66
N GLY A 419 -20.57 -14.98 5.34
CA GLY A 419 -21.51 -14.38 6.27
C GLY A 419 -21.66 -12.89 5.96
N PHE A 420 -22.85 -12.37 6.22
CA PHE A 420 -23.17 -10.96 6.02
C PHE A 420 -23.65 -10.35 7.32
N PHE A 421 -23.18 -9.17 7.69
CA PHE A 421 -23.67 -8.46 8.88
C PHE A 421 -23.90 -6.98 8.58
N ASP A 422 -24.81 -6.38 9.33
CA ASP A 422 -25.07 -4.94 9.25
C ASP A 422 -23.98 -4.16 10.00
N VAL A 423 -23.24 -3.33 9.26
CA VAL A 423 -22.15 -2.50 9.81
C VAL A 423 -22.69 -1.44 10.77
N SER A 424 -23.96 -1.02 10.63
CA SER A 424 -24.58 -0.07 11.56
C SER A 424 -24.64 -0.64 12.98
N LYS A 425 -24.92 -1.94 13.12
CA LYS A 425 -24.95 -2.64 14.40
C LYS A 425 -23.56 -2.78 15.02
N ALA A 426 -22.53 -2.86 14.19
CA ALA A 426 -21.13 -2.98 14.60
C ALA A 426 -20.55 -1.68 15.19
N ARG A 427 -21.18 -0.53 14.96
CA ARG A 427 -20.69 0.78 15.40
C ARG A 427 -21.15 1.14 16.81
N SER A 428 -20.39 2.01 17.47
CA SER A 428 -20.93 2.87 18.51
C SER A 428 -21.64 4.06 17.85
N THR A 429 -22.67 4.60 18.51
CA THR A 429 -23.43 5.77 18.03
C THR A 429 -22.60 7.05 17.92
N THR A 430 -21.33 7.03 18.32
CA THR A 430 -20.42 8.18 18.31
C THR A 430 -19.77 8.34 16.93
N GLY A 431 -20.40 9.14 16.07
CA GLY A 431 -19.84 9.56 14.78
C GLY A 431 -19.94 11.08 14.61
N GLY A 432 -18.81 11.74 14.36
CA GLY A 432 -18.76 13.18 14.09
C GLY A 432 -19.23 13.51 12.67
N GLY A 433 -19.71 14.73 12.48
CA GLY A 433 -20.01 15.27 11.15
C GLY A 433 -18.78 15.28 10.23
N PHE A 434 -18.97 15.78 9.01
CA PHE A 434 -17.92 15.84 8.00
C PHE A 434 -16.62 16.49 8.52
N GLY A 435 -15.48 15.79 8.40
CA GLY A 435 -14.18 16.23 8.93
C GLY A 435 -13.97 15.99 10.44
N GLY A 436 -14.80 15.16 11.06
CA GLY A 436 -14.65 14.70 12.45
C GLY A 436 -14.27 13.21 12.55
N ALA A 437 -14.40 12.67 13.76
CA ALA A 437 -14.14 11.25 14.05
C ALA A 437 -14.96 10.34 13.13
N VAL A 438 -14.29 9.36 12.52
CA VAL A 438 -14.95 8.39 11.64
C VAL A 438 -15.54 7.26 12.48
N PRO A 439 -16.80 6.84 12.25
CA PRO A 439 -17.37 5.69 12.93
C PRO A 439 -16.64 4.39 12.55
N GLU A 440 -16.10 3.72 13.57
CA GLU A 440 -15.43 2.41 13.49
C GLU A 440 -16.39 1.29 13.89
N ASP A 441 -16.12 0.06 13.44
CA ASP A 441 -16.84 -1.17 13.77
C ASP A 441 -16.48 -1.69 15.18
N VAL A 442 -16.49 -0.82 16.19
CA VAL A 442 -15.98 -1.09 17.54
C VAL A 442 -16.62 -2.30 18.24
N LYS A 443 -17.84 -2.72 17.88
CA LYS A 443 -18.43 -3.94 18.46
C LYS A 443 -17.88 -5.24 17.86
N MET A 444 -17.05 -5.16 16.81
CA MET A 444 -16.33 -6.31 16.27
C MET A 444 -15.14 -6.67 17.17
N THR A 445 -15.43 -7.27 18.31
CA THR A 445 -14.45 -7.83 19.24
C THR A 445 -14.06 -9.26 18.84
N ASN A 446 -13.04 -9.86 19.47
CA ASN A 446 -12.73 -11.27 19.29
C ASN A 446 -13.92 -12.22 19.51
N VAL A 447 -14.77 -11.91 20.49
CA VAL A 447 -15.99 -12.69 20.77
C VAL A 447 -16.96 -12.58 19.60
N ALA A 448 -17.21 -11.36 19.12
CA ALA A 448 -18.09 -11.12 17.97
C ALA A 448 -17.56 -11.82 16.71
N PHE A 449 -16.27 -11.68 16.44
CA PHE A 449 -15.67 -12.28 15.25
C PHE A 449 -15.68 -13.81 15.30
N LYS A 450 -15.43 -14.42 16.47
CA LYS A 450 -15.58 -15.88 16.64
C LYS A 450 -17.02 -16.37 16.48
N GLN A 451 -18.01 -15.59 16.93
CA GLN A 451 -19.42 -15.87 16.66
C GLN A 451 -19.71 -15.80 15.17
N LEU A 452 -19.21 -14.77 14.47
CA LEU A 452 -19.33 -14.66 13.02
C LEU A 452 -18.70 -15.86 12.30
N VAL A 453 -17.48 -16.25 12.66
CA VAL A 453 -16.80 -17.43 12.12
C VAL A 453 -17.62 -18.69 12.34
N THR A 454 -18.16 -18.89 13.55
CA THR A 454 -19.00 -20.07 13.86
C THR A 454 -20.25 -20.12 12.99
N ILE A 455 -20.90 -18.99 12.79
CA ILE A 455 -22.07 -18.88 11.90
C ILE A 455 -21.68 -19.18 10.45
N ILE A 456 -20.54 -18.64 9.98
CA ILE A 456 -20.01 -18.89 8.64
C ILE A 456 -19.67 -20.36 8.46
N ASP A 457 -18.99 -20.99 9.41
CA ASP A 457 -18.61 -22.40 9.36
C ASP A 457 -19.83 -23.34 9.38
N GLY A 458 -20.92 -22.93 10.05
CA GLY A 458 -22.21 -23.61 10.00
C GLY A 458 -22.98 -23.44 8.68
N SER A 459 -22.58 -22.48 7.83
CA SER A 459 -23.27 -22.22 6.56
C SER A 459 -22.86 -23.24 5.46
N PRO A 460 -23.75 -23.47 4.47
CA PRO A 460 -23.41 -24.24 3.29
C PRO A 460 -22.24 -23.61 2.51
N PRO A 461 -21.38 -24.41 1.86
CA PRO A 461 -20.41 -23.89 0.91
C PRO A 461 -21.07 -23.06 -0.18
N LEU A 462 -20.40 -21.99 -0.61
CA LEU A 462 -20.82 -21.19 -1.76
C LEU A 462 -20.81 -22.04 -3.03
N ALA A 463 -21.78 -21.77 -3.92
CA ALA A 463 -21.82 -22.42 -5.22
C ALA A 463 -20.58 -22.06 -6.06
N ILE A 464 -20.05 -23.03 -6.81
CA ILE A 464 -18.81 -22.89 -7.61
C ILE A 464 -18.86 -21.68 -8.57
N ASN A 465 -20.05 -21.36 -9.09
CA ASN A 465 -20.26 -20.23 -10.00
C ASN A 465 -20.48 -18.88 -9.28
N ASN A 466 -20.57 -18.85 -7.95
CA ASN A 466 -20.85 -17.67 -7.14
C ASN A 466 -20.06 -17.66 -5.82
N LEU A 467 -18.72 -17.67 -5.91
CA LEU A 467 -17.84 -17.61 -4.74
C LEU A 467 -17.62 -16.17 -4.20
N SER A 468 -18.23 -15.16 -4.83
CA SER A 468 -18.19 -13.75 -4.39
C SER A 468 -19.61 -13.14 -4.38
N PRO A 469 -20.54 -13.66 -3.55
CA PRO A 469 -21.90 -13.16 -3.50
C PRO A 469 -21.94 -11.69 -3.06
N LEU A 470 -22.80 -10.89 -3.68
CA LEU A 470 -22.98 -9.47 -3.33
C LEU A 470 -24.06 -9.25 -2.26
N SER A 471 -24.84 -10.29 -1.95
CA SER A 471 -25.91 -10.27 -0.97
C SER A 471 -26.08 -11.66 -0.36
N GLY A 472 -26.61 -11.73 0.85
CA GLY A 472 -26.96 -12.98 1.51
C GLY A 472 -27.71 -12.71 2.81
N PRO A 473 -28.06 -13.78 3.56
CA PRO A 473 -28.73 -13.65 4.85
C PRO A 473 -27.89 -12.81 5.82
N ILE A 474 -28.51 -11.79 6.42
CA ILE A 474 -27.87 -10.96 7.44
C ILE A 474 -27.89 -11.72 8.77
N VAL A 475 -26.71 -11.84 9.37
CA VAL A 475 -26.49 -12.45 10.68
C VAL A 475 -26.10 -11.38 11.69
N ASP A 476 -26.37 -11.64 12.96
CA ASP A 476 -26.06 -10.73 14.06
C ASP A 476 -25.01 -11.36 14.98
N PRO A 477 -23.71 -11.12 14.73
CA PRO A 477 -22.64 -11.64 15.58
C PRO A 477 -22.45 -10.80 16.86
N PHE A 478 -23.38 -9.89 17.18
CA PHE A 478 -23.21 -8.91 18.27
C PHE A 478 -24.11 -9.19 19.48
N THR A 479 -24.97 -10.20 19.44
CA THR A 479 -26.02 -10.47 20.46
C THR A 479 -25.49 -10.58 21.89
N ASN A 480 -24.22 -10.96 22.08
CA ASN A 480 -23.59 -11.10 23.40
C ASN A 480 -22.37 -10.18 23.60
N VAL A 481 -22.21 -9.15 22.79
CA VAL A 481 -21.07 -8.22 22.89
C VAL A 481 -21.46 -7.06 23.79
N THR A 482 -21.08 -7.15 25.07
CA THR A 482 -21.45 -6.15 26.09
C THR A 482 -20.46 -5.00 26.20
N THR A 483 -19.20 -5.20 25.82
CA THR A 483 -18.16 -4.15 25.86
C THR A 483 -17.67 -3.85 24.44
N PRO A 484 -17.80 -2.61 23.95
CA PRO A 484 -17.22 -2.23 22.68
C PRO A 484 -15.69 -2.30 22.77
N GLY A 485 -15.06 -2.58 21.64
CA GLY A 485 -13.63 -2.39 21.43
C GLY A 485 -13.21 -0.93 21.56
N PRO A 486 -11.89 -0.68 21.60
CA PRO A 486 -11.36 0.67 21.72
C PRO A 486 -11.69 1.49 20.48
N ILE A 487 -11.90 2.80 20.63
CA ILE A 487 -11.82 3.71 19.49
C ILE A 487 -10.35 3.91 19.15
N LEU A 488 -9.96 3.64 17.92
CA LEU A 488 -8.57 3.70 17.51
C LEU A 488 -8.17 5.16 17.21
N GLY A 489 -7.15 5.64 17.95
CA GLY A 489 -6.54 6.93 17.65
C GLY A 489 -5.52 6.84 16.51
N CYS A 490 -5.16 7.98 15.92
CA CYS A 490 -3.98 8.06 15.05
C CYS A 490 -2.69 7.80 15.85
N ALA A 491 -1.63 7.39 15.15
CA ALA A 491 -0.33 7.17 15.76
C ALA A 491 0.15 8.41 16.54
N LYS A 492 0.48 8.20 17.82
CA LYS A 492 1.14 9.21 18.64
C LYS A 492 2.47 9.56 17.97
N SER A 493 2.86 10.84 18.01
CA SER A 493 4.21 11.20 17.56
C SER A 493 5.20 10.42 18.42
N ALA A 494 6.03 9.57 17.81
CA ALA A 494 7.21 9.06 18.49
C ALA A 494 7.93 10.28 19.08
N THR A 495 8.23 10.23 20.39
CA THR A 495 9.03 11.26 21.04
C THR A 495 10.26 11.43 20.16
N PRO A 496 10.53 12.64 19.61
CA PRO A 496 11.70 12.81 18.76
C PRO A 496 12.89 12.27 19.55
N LEU A 497 13.66 11.36 18.93
CA LEU A 497 14.94 10.92 19.50
C LEU A 497 15.66 12.21 19.88
N ILE A 498 15.82 12.44 21.19
CA ILE A 498 16.54 13.60 21.70
C ILE A 498 17.97 13.34 21.27
N GLY A 499 18.32 13.85 20.09
CA GLY A 499 19.66 13.80 19.57
C GLY A 499 20.57 14.35 20.64
N GLY A 500 21.59 13.56 21.00
CA GLY A 500 22.56 13.92 22.02
C GLY A 500 22.92 15.39 21.93
N ARG A 501 22.86 16.05 23.09
CA ARG A 501 23.14 17.48 23.33
C ARG A 501 24.04 18.02 22.23
N ARG A 502 23.46 18.78 21.28
CA ARG A 502 24.24 19.47 20.24
C ARG A 502 25.34 20.24 20.95
N MET A 503 26.56 19.73 20.90
CA MET A 503 27.70 20.38 21.51
C MET A 503 27.81 21.72 20.79
N LYS A 504 27.49 22.82 21.49
CA LYS A 504 27.65 24.17 20.95
C LYS A 504 29.10 24.27 20.49
N ARG A 505 29.34 24.21 19.19
CA ARG A 505 30.63 24.56 18.60
C ARG A 505 30.88 25.99 19.05
N ARG A 506 31.80 26.14 20.00
CA ARG A 506 32.30 27.41 20.48
C ARG A 506 33.04 28.03 19.30
N THR A 507 32.34 28.79 18.47
CA THR A 507 32.98 29.64 17.48
C THR A 507 33.79 30.67 18.25
N ASN A 508 35.11 30.46 18.31
CA ASN A 508 36.05 31.47 18.77
C ASN A 508 35.92 32.67 17.84
N ARG A 509 35.14 33.64 18.28
CA ARG A 509 35.02 34.95 17.63
C ARG A 509 36.35 35.66 17.86
N ILE A 510 37.26 35.53 16.90
CA ILE A 510 38.47 36.35 16.80
C ILE A 510 38.00 37.81 16.77
N LYS A 511 38.30 38.55 17.83
CA LYS A 511 38.05 39.99 17.92
C LYS A 511 39.00 40.68 16.93
N SER A 512 38.51 41.00 15.73
CA SER A 512 39.19 41.94 14.85
C SER A 512 38.95 43.36 15.36
N ASN A 513 39.98 43.95 15.98
CA ASN A 513 40.02 45.38 16.28
C ASN A 513 40.11 46.16 14.98
N ASN A 514 38.98 46.71 14.49
CA ASN A 514 39.01 47.72 13.43
C ASN A 514 38.63 49.09 13.97
N LYS A 515 39.66 49.93 13.98
CA LYS A 515 39.67 51.35 14.34
C LYS A 515 38.63 52.14 13.55
N THR A 516 37.93 52.97 14.30
CA THR A 516 37.09 54.09 13.87
C THR A 516 37.85 55.05 12.95
N LYS A 517 37.30 55.34 11.76
CA LYS A 517 37.59 56.59 11.04
C LYS A 517 36.28 57.32 10.70
N ARG A 518 36.08 58.43 11.44
CA ARG A 518 35.18 59.55 11.12
C ARG A 518 35.47 60.11 9.71
N ARG A 519 34.42 60.51 8.97
CA ARG A 519 34.32 61.79 8.21
C ARG A 519 33.00 61.84 7.42
N THR A 520 32.03 62.64 7.87
CA THR A 520 31.65 64.01 7.43
C THR A 520 30.67 64.10 6.26
N ASN A 521 29.52 64.71 6.54
CA ASN A 521 28.46 65.17 5.64
C ASN A 521 28.95 66.00 4.44
N LYS A 522 28.28 65.86 3.28
CA LYS A 522 28.05 67.00 2.37
C LYS A 522 26.81 66.81 1.46
N LYS A 523 25.98 67.86 1.46
CA LYS A 523 24.75 68.14 0.66
C LYS A 523 24.97 68.11 -0.87
N ARG A 524 23.86 67.90 -1.62
CA ARG A 524 23.32 68.64 -2.82
C ARG A 524 22.66 67.67 -3.82
N ARG A 525 21.65 67.97 -4.65
CA ARG A 525 20.66 69.07 -4.86
C ARG A 525 19.65 68.53 -5.90
N LYS A 526 18.41 69.02 -5.89
CA LYS A 526 17.32 68.74 -6.88
C LYS A 526 17.66 69.20 -8.31
N THR A 527 17.12 68.55 -9.35
CA THR A 527 16.42 69.25 -10.47
C THR A 527 15.46 68.34 -11.27
N LYS A 528 14.32 68.91 -11.66
CA LYS A 528 13.27 68.42 -12.59
C LYS A 528 13.54 68.91 -14.01
N THR A 529 13.08 68.18 -15.03
CA THR A 529 12.34 68.66 -16.25
C THR A 529 11.99 67.46 -17.15
N LYS A 530 10.73 67.13 -17.49
CA LYS A 530 9.77 67.67 -18.49
C LYS A 530 10.19 67.60 -19.97
N SER A 531 9.44 66.83 -20.79
CA SER A 531 8.92 67.15 -22.15
C SER A 531 8.56 65.84 -22.90
N LYS A 532 7.30 65.46 -23.17
CA LYS A 532 6.29 65.91 -24.17
C LYS A 532 6.36 65.21 -25.55
N THR A 533 5.17 64.83 -26.05
CA THR A 533 4.74 64.64 -27.47
C THR A 533 5.14 63.32 -28.17
N LYS A 534 4.36 62.67 -29.07
CA LYS A 534 3.09 62.95 -29.77
C LYS A 534 2.62 61.66 -30.53
N ARG A 535 1.29 61.48 -30.64
CA ARG A 535 0.48 61.06 -31.83
C ARG A 535 0.51 59.62 -32.40
N ARG A 536 -0.74 59.08 -32.50
CA ARG A 536 -1.48 58.49 -33.67
C ARG A 536 -0.89 57.20 -34.28
N ARG A 537 -1.64 56.21 -34.79
CA ARG A 537 -2.99 56.08 -35.42
C ARG A 537 -3.30 54.55 -35.47
N LEU A 538 -4.51 54.09 -35.13
CA LEU A 538 -5.58 53.61 -36.03
C LEU A 538 -5.28 52.40 -36.94
N GLY A 539 -6.16 51.38 -36.88
CA GLY A 539 -6.37 50.32 -37.89
C GLY A 539 -6.84 49.01 -37.24
N SER A 540 -8.14 48.81 -36.95
CA SER A 540 -9.14 48.03 -37.73
C SER A 540 -8.78 46.54 -37.92
N LYS A 541 -9.48 45.59 -37.29
CA LYS A 541 -10.74 44.92 -37.70
C LYS A 541 -10.67 44.14 -39.05
N LYS A 542 -11.15 42.89 -38.95
CA LYS A 542 -11.59 41.89 -39.96
C LYS A 542 -10.55 40.89 -40.47
N GLY A 543 -10.98 39.62 -40.45
CA GLY A 543 -10.26 38.40 -40.77
C GLY A 543 -10.75 37.30 -39.85
#